data_AF-A0A7S3CR84-F1
#
_entry.id   AF-A0A7S3CR84-F1
#
_cell.length_a   1.000
_cell.length_b   1.000
_cell.length_c   1.000
_cell.angle_alpha   90.00
_cell.angle_beta   90.00
_cell.angle_gamma   90.00
#
_symmetry.space_group_name_H-M   'P 1'
#
loop_
_entity.id
_entity.type
_entity.pdbx_description
1 polymer ?
#
loop_
_entity_poly.entity_id
_entity_poly.type
_entity_poly.pdbx_seq_one_letter_code
_entity_poly.pdbx_strand_id
1 'polypeptide(L)'
;TIKMKLHYFGLHGRGVLLRVLLHYCNVKYEENFITFEEFGKKRQTGAYPTGQLPVLELDDGTLLHQTKAIGRYIARSYRGKKGENLYPAHEDMMLTYHIDELLDEFEDFIPVIGFMVTGVFDTPDFNEKFMPFILEKFPAYLEKIERKISKRNRRYLLSDSMTLADIFLAAFMIGFPYNEELPYCHILQAVVQKFPKTSQWASNMLQ
;
A
#
# COMPACT_ATOMS: atom_id res chain seq x y z
N THR A 1 -21.20 4.30 -15.10
CA THR A 1 -20.02 4.47 -14.21
C THR A 1 -19.97 3.25 -13.35
N ILE A 2 -18.84 2.54 -13.31
CA ILE A 2 -18.69 1.39 -12.43
C ILE A 2 -18.77 1.90 -10.98
N LYS A 3 -19.74 1.41 -10.22
CA LYS A 3 -19.96 1.66 -8.81
C LYS A 3 -19.21 0.63 -7.95
N MET A 4 -17.92 0.87 -7.75
CA MET A 4 -17.10 0.02 -6.87
C MET A 4 -17.40 0.27 -5.39
N LYS A 5 -17.26 -0.76 -4.55
CA LYS A 5 -17.33 -0.64 -3.09
C LYS A 5 -16.11 -1.27 -2.43
N LEU A 6 -15.36 -0.49 -1.65
CA LEU A 6 -14.20 -0.95 -0.92
C LEU A 6 -14.61 -1.37 0.49
N HIS A 7 -14.50 -2.66 0.79
CA HIS A 7 -14.70 -3.22 2.12
C HIS A 7 -13.36 -3.22 2.86
N TYR A 8 -13.26 -2.41 3.90
CA TYR A 8 -12.09 -2.38 4.78
C TYR A 8 -12.43 -1.82 6.15
N PHE A 9 -11.48 -1.87 7.08
CA PHE A 9 -11.61 -1.16 8.35
C PHE A 9 -11.58 0.37 8.13
N GLY A 10 -12.20 1.12 9.04
CA GLY A 10 -12.17 2.59 9.11
C GLY A 10 -10.83 3.18 9.56
N LEU A 11 -9.73 2.55 9.18
CA LEU A 11 -8.35 2.92 9.48
C LEU A 11 -7.50 2.78 8.21
N HIS A 12 -6.26 3.27 8.23
CA HIS A 12 -5.37 3.17 7.07
C HIS A 12 -5.07 1.71 6.69
N GLY A 13 -4.26 1.02 7.51
CA GLY A 13 -3.83 -0.36 7.27
C GLY A 13 -3.48 -0.63 5.81
N ARG A 14 -3.80 -1.82 5.30
CA ARG A 14 -3.65 -2.14 3.87
C ARG A 14 -4.62 -1.39 2.96
N GLY A 15 -5.71 -0.84 3.51
CA GLY A 15 -6.74 -0.12 2.76
C GLY A 15 -6.24 1.19 2.18
N VAL A 16 -5.34 1.89 2.87
CA VAL A 16 -4.79 3.19 2.43
C VAL A 16 -4.14 3.09 1.04
N LEU A 17 -3.48 1.96 0.73
CA LEU A 17 -2.85 1.74 -0.57
C LEU A 17 -3.86 1.79 -1.72
N LEU A 18 -5.04 1.20 -1.51
CA LEU A 18 -6.11 1.19 -2.50
C LEU A 18 -6.86 2.52 -2.55
N ARG A 19 -7.10 3.16 -1.40
CA ARG A 19 -7.77 4.47 -1.33
C ARG A 19 -6.99 5.53 -2.09
N VAL A 20 -5.67 5.60 -1.88
CA VAL A 20 -4.79 6.52 -2.59
C VAL A 20 -4.79 6.23 -4.09
N LEU A 21 -4.73 4.96 -4.50
CA LEU A 21 -4.79 4.59 -5.92
C LEU A 21 -6.12 4.98 -6.57
N LEU A 22 -7.25 4.65 -5.94
CA LEU A 22 -8.59 5.00 -6.43
C LEU A 22 -8.75 6.52 -6.57
N HIS A 23 -8.27 7.27 -5.57
CA HIS A 23 -8.25 8.72 -5.61
C HIS A 23 -7.37 9.25 -6.74
N TYR A 24 -6.15 8.73 -6.90
CA TYR A 24 -5.21 9.15 -7.95
C TYR A 24 -5.75 8.91 -9.36
N CYS A 25 -6.49 7.82 -9.56
CA CYS A 25 -7.14 7.47 -10.82
C CYS A 25 -8.50 8.16 -11.03
N ASN A 26 -8.95 9.01 -10.10
CA ASN A 26 -10.27 9.64 -10.11
C ASN A 26 -11.42 8.63 -10.28
N VAL A 27 -11.28 7.45 -9.66
CA VAL A 27 -12.30 6.39 -9.70
C VAL A 27 -13.33 6.68 -8.62
N LYS A 28 -14.61 6.75 -9.00
CA LYS A 28 -15.71 6.86 -8.05
C LYS A 28 -15.93 5.51 -7.38
N TYR A 29 -15.94 5.48 -6.05
CA TYR A 29 -16.21 4.28 -5.26
C TYR A 29 -16.90 4.64 -3.94
N GLU A 30 -17.54 3.66 -3.30
CA GLU A 30 -18.11 3.76 -1.96
C GLU A 30 -17.19 3.09 -0.94
N GLU A 31 -17.01 3.71 0.23
CA GLU A 31 -16.41 3.03 1.39
C GLU A 31 -17.47 2.20 2.10
N ASN A 32 -17.14 0.96 2.41
CA ASN A 32 -17.87 0.14 3.36
C ASN A 32 -16.97 -0.17 4.55
N PHE A 33 -17.04 0.67 5.57
CA PHE A 33 -16.26 0.50 6.79
C PHE A 33 -16.82 -0.66 7.60
N ILE A 34 -15.98 -1.66 7.84
CA ILE A 34 -16.29 -2.85 8.62
C ILE A 34 -15.61 -2.72 9.98
N THR A 35 -16.33 -2.97 11.07
CA THR A 35 -15.73 -3.10 12.41
C THR A 35 -15.01 -4.44 12.58
N PHE A 36 -14.10 -4.57 13.55
CA PHE A 36 -13.46 -5.86 13.84
C PHE A 36 -14.47 -6.97 14.21
N GLU A 37 -15.54 -6.63 14.92
CA GLU A 37 -16.61 -7.56 15.28
C GLU A 37 -17.39 -8.04 14.04
N GLU A 38 -17.84 -7.11 13.19
CA GLU A 38 -18.53 -7.44 11.94
C GLU A 38 -17.64 -8.25 11.00
N PHE A 39 -16.35 -7.92 10.93
CA PHE A 39 -15.39 -8.72 10.17
C PHE A 39 -15.32 -10.15 10.70
N GLY A 40 -15.26 -10.35 12.02
CA GLY A 40 -15.31 -11.66 12.66
C GLY A 40 -16.54 -12.47 12.25
N LYS A 41 -17.74 -11.86 12.32
CA LYS A 41 -19.00 -12.49 11.90
C LYS A 41 -19.01 -12.84 10.41
N LYS A 42 -18.67 -11.89 9.54
CA LYS A 42 -18.62 -12.08 8.08
C LYS A 42 -17.58 -13.11 7.64
N ARG A 43 -16.45 -13.18 8.33
CA ARG A 43 -15.41 -14.19 8.08
C ARG A 43 -15.90 -15.59 8.39
N GLN A 44 -16.64 -15.78 9.49
CA GLN A 44 -17.21 -17.07 9.87
C GLN A 44 -18.27 -17.57 8.88
N THR A 45 -19.05 -16.67 8.27
CA THR A 45 -20.07 -17.03 7.29
C THR A 45 -19.53 -17.20 5.87
N GLY A 46 -18.23 -17.00 5.64
CA GLY A 46 -17.62 -17.10 4.30
C GLY A 46 -17.98 -15.94 3.37
N ALA A 47 -18.40 -14.78 3.90
CA ALA A 47 -18.81 -13.64 3.10
C ALA A 47 -17.67 -13.00 2.28
N TYR A 48 -16.40 -13.30 2.62
CA TYR A 48 -15.23 -12.84 1.89
C TYR A 48 -14.45 -14.05 1.33
N PRO A 49 -14.04 -14.05 0.05
CA PRO A 49 -13.52 -15.24 -0.62
C PRO A 49 -12.35 -15.94 0.09
N THR A 50 -11.46 -15.16 0.71
CA THR A 50 -10.30 -15.67 1.47
C THR A 50 -10.40 -15.40 2.97
N GLY A 51 -11.55 -14.92 3.46
CA GLY A 51 -11.71 -14.51 4.85
C GLY A 51 -10.78 -13.36 5.27
N GLN A 52 -10.33 -12.53 4.33
CA GLN A 52 -9.42 -11.41 4.53
C GLN A 52 -10.00 -10.12 3.95
N LEU A 53 -9.50 -8.99 4.44
CA LEU A 53 -9.71 -7.65 3.90
C LEU A 53 -8.36 -7.04 3.47
N PRO A 54 -8.30 -6.14 2.49
CA PRO A 54 -9.42 -5.51 1.77
C PRO A 54 -10.08 -6.39 0.70
N VAL A 55 -11.34 -6.06 0.41
CA VAL A 55 -12.12 -6.60 -0.71
C VAL A 55 -12.68 -5.43 -1.53
N LEU A 56 -12.56 -5.49 -2.84
CA LEU A 56 -13.20 -4.55 -3.77
C LEU A 56 -14.36 -5.27 -4.45
N GLU A 57 -15.59 -4.82 -4.20
CA GLU A 57 -16.81 -5.30 -4.83
C GLU A 57 -17.08 -4.48 -6.11
N LEU A 58 -17.30 -5.18 -7.23
CA LEU A 58 -17.68 -4.61 -8.52
C LEU A 58 -19.22 -4.59 -8.67
N ASP A 59 -19.72 -3.89 -9.68
CA ASP A 59 -21.16 -3.66 -9.91
C ASP A 59 -21.97 -4.95 -10.09
N ASP A 60 -21.35 -5.98 -10.66
CA ASP A 60 -21.96 -7.29 -10.86
C ASP A 60 -21.91 -8.18 -9.61
N GLY A 61 -21.40 -7.65 -8.49
CA GLY A 61 -21.21 -8.37 -7.23
C GLY A 61 -19.90 -9.14 -7.15
N THR A 62 -19.02 -9.09 -8.17
CA THR A 62 -17.72 -9.75 -8.13
C THR A 62 -16.86 -9.19 -6.99
N LEU A 63 -16.30 -10.09 -6.17
CA LEU A 63 -15.44 -9.74 -5.03
C LEU A 63 -13.97 -9.97 -5.38
N LEU A 64 -13.23 -8.89 -5.60
CA LEU A 64 -11.78 -8.94 -5.77
C LEU A 64 -11.09 -8.89 -4.40
N HIS A 65 -10.07 -9.71 -4.20
CA HIS A 65 -9.29 -9.80 -2.97
C HIS A 65 -7.78 -9.79 -3.26
N GLN A 66 -6.95 -9.66 -2.22
CA GLN A 66 -5.51 -9.36 -2.27
C GLN A 66 -5.18 -7.94 -2.71
N THR A 67 -4.62 -7.14 -1.80
CA THR A 67 -4.33 -5.71 -2.01
C THR A 67 -3.55 -5.44 -3.30
N LYS A 68 -2.50 -6.20 -3.58
CA LYS A 68 -1.68 -6.01 -4.80
C LYS A 68 -2.42 -6.41 -6.08
N ALA A 69 -3.21 -7.49 -6.03
CA ALA A 69 -4.00 -7.91 -7.18
C ALA A 69 -5.10 -6.89 -7.52
N ILE A 70 -5.80 -6.37 -6.50
CA ILE A 70 -6.76 -5.27 -6.65
C ILE A 70 -6.05 -4.03 -7.21
N GLY A 71 -4.87 -3.68 -6.69
CA GLY A 71 -4.06 -2.56 -7.18
C GLY A 71 -3.73 -2.68 -8.67
N ARG A 72 -3.25 -3.86 -9.11
CA ARG A 72 -2.98 -4.16 -10.53
C ARG A 72 -4.26 -4.08 -11.38
N TYR A 73 -5.39 -4.59 -10.87
CA TYR A 73 -6.68 -4.49 -11.57
C TYR A 73 -7.07 -3.02 -11.82
N ILE A 74 -6.99 -2.17 -10.79
CA ILE A 74 -7.29 -0.74 -10.92
C ILE A 74 -6.29 -0.06 -11.87
N ALA A 75 -5.00 -0.31 -11.71
CA ALA A 75 -3.94 0.30 -12.52
C ALA A 75 -4.00 -0.10 -14.01
N ARG A 76 -4.55 -1.27 -14.32
CA ARG A 76 -4.80 -1.72 -15.70
C ARG A 76 -6.11 -1.17 -16.28
N SER A 77 -7.11 -0.97 -15.42
CA SER A 77 -8.46 -0.55 -15.83
C SER A 77 -8.59 0.96 -16.00
N TYR A 78 -7.74 1.73 -15.31
CA TYR A 78 -7.82 3.19 -15.27
C TYR A 78 -6.47 3.83 -15.56
N ARG A 79 -6.49 5.09 -15.98
CA ARG A 79 -5.30 5.92 -16.14
C ARG A 79 -5.14 6.82 -14.91
N GLY A 80 -3.90 7.23 -14.65
CA GLY A 80 -3.60 8.23 -13.63
C GLY A 80 -4.18 9.61 -13.95
N LYS A 81 -4.12 10.54 -12.98
CA LYS A 81 -4.66 11.90 -13.12
C LYS A 81 -4.13 12.70 -14.31
N LYS A 82 -2.98 12.32 -14.91
CA LYS A 82 -2.40 12.94 -16.11
C LYS A 82 -2.42 12.02 -17.32
N GLY A 83 -3.19 10.94 -17.29
CA GLY A 83 -3.24 9.94 -18.36
C GLY A 83 -2.15 8.87 -18.28
N GLU A 84 -1.42 8.76 -17.17
CA GLU A 84 -0.34 7.80 -17.01
C GLU A 84 -0.83 6.34 -17.10
N ASN A 85 -0.06 5.49 -17.78
CA ASN A 85 -0.23 4.04 -17.66
C ASN A 85 0.50 3.55 -16.41
N LEU A 86 -0.26 3.25 -15.36
CA LEU A 86 0.29 2.90 -14.04
C LEU A 86 0.83 1.47 -13.97
N TYR A 87 0.40 0.59 -14.88
CA TYR A 87 0.85 -0.81 -14.96
C TYR A 87 0.78 -1.29 -16.42
N PRO A 88 1.91 -1.26 -17.16
CA PRO A 88 1.91 -1.48 -18.61
C PRO A 88 1.68 -2.94 -19.04
N ALA A 89 1.84 -3.90 -18.13
CA ALA A 89 1.69 -5.33 -18.41
C ALA A 89 2.54 -5.78 -19.62
N HIS A 90 1.91 -6.31 -20.67
CA HIS A 90 2.61 -6.82 -21.85
C HIS A 90 3.19 -5.72 -22.75
N GLU A 91 2.78 -4.45 -22.57
CA GLU A 91 3.32 -3.31 -23.33
C GLU A 91 4.77 -3.00 -22.93
N ASP A 92 5.13 -3.27 -21.66
CA ASP A 92 6.50 -3.17 -21.15
C ASP A 92 6.70 -4.18 -20.01
N MET A 93 7.20 -5.37 -20.39
CA MET A 93 7.39 -6.47 -19.45
C MET A 93 8.48 -6.18 -18.40
N MET A 94 9.50 -5.40 -18.75
CA MET A 94 10.60 -5.09 -17.83
C MET A 94 10.18 -4.06 -16.79
N LEU A 95 9.46 -3.02 -17.20
CA LEU A 95 8.87 -2.07 -16.24
C LEU A 95 7.85 -2.78 -15.35
N THR A 96 7.01 -3.64 -15.92
CA THR A 96 6.05 -4.46 -15.16
C THR A 96 6.75 -5.33 -14.11
N TYR A 97 7.82 -6.03 -14.49
CA TYR A 97 8.62 -6.81 -13.56
C TYR A 97 9.15 -5.96 -12.40
N HIS A 98 9.72 -4.78 -12.67
CA HIS A 98 10.23 -3.92 -11.62
C HIS A 98 9.14 -3.30 -10.73
N ILE A 99 7.94 -3.09 -11.27
CA ILE A 99 6.78 -2.71 -10.46
C ILE A 99 6.46 -3.86 -9.50
N ASP A 100 6.34 -5.07 -10.01
CA ASP A 100 6.01 -6.24 -9.19
C ASP A 100 7.10 -6.57 -8.16
N GLU A 101 8.38 -6.43 -8.52
CA GLU A 101 9.52 -6.52 -7.61
C GLU A 101 9.32 -5.62 -6.38
N LEU A 102 9.04 -4.32 -6.59
CA LEU A 102 8.86 -3.38 -5.49
C LEU A 102 7.58 -3.62 -4.68
N LEU A 103 6.50 -4.08 -5.33
CA LEU A 103 5.26 -4.44 -4.64
C LEU A 103 5.42 -5.73 -3.83
N ASP A 104 6.24 -6.68 -4.27
CA ASP A 104 6.44 -7.94 -3.57
C ASP A 104 7.42 -7.79 -2.39
N GLU A 105 8.42 -6.92 -2.51
CA GLU A 105 9.28 -6.51 -1.37
C GLU A 105 8.48 -5.90 -0.21
N PHE A 106 7.30 -5.35 -0.49
CA PHE A 106 6.39 -4.83 0.53
C PHE A 106 5.82 -5.92 1.46
N GLU A 107 5.84 -7.20 1.07
CA GLU A 107 5.28 -8.28 1.90
C GLU A 107 6.00 -8.43 3.25
N ASP A 108 7.27 -8.05 3.34
CA ASP A 108 8.00 -8.06 4.61
C ASP A 108 7.43 -7.08 5.65
N PHE A 109 6.63 -6.10 5.21
CA PHE A 109 6.14 -5.00 6.04
C PHE A 109 4.77 -5.37 6.63
N ILE A 110 4.09 -6.29 5.97
CA ILE A 110 2.73 -6.71 6.27
C ILE A 110 2.54 -7.23 7.70
N PRO A 111 3.41 -8.07 8.27
CA PRO A 111 3.24 -8.54 9.64
C PRO A 111 3.29 -7.39 10.64
N VAL A 112 4.23 -6.45 10.47
CA VAL A 112 4.38 -5.27 11.33
C VAL A 112 3.16 -4.35 11.22
N ILE A 113 2.68 -4.09 10.00
CA ILE A 113 1.42 -3.37 9.77
C ILE A 113 0.26 -4.08 10.49
N GLY A 114 0.23 -5.41 10.44
CA GLY A 114 -0.77 -6.22 11.12
C GLY A 114 -0.84 -5.92 12.61
N PHE A 115 0.29 -6.02 13.32
CA PHE A 115 0.36 -5.71 14.75
C PHE A 115 -0.03 -4.26 15.08
N MET A 116 0.47 -3.30 14.29
CA MET A 116 0.16 -1.88 14.49
C MET A 116 -1.33 -1.59 14.33
N VAL A 117 -2.01 -2.27 13.39
CA VAL A 117 -3.44 -2.11 13.14
C VAL A 117 -4.31 -2.84 14.16
N THR A 118 -3.90 -4.03 14.62
CA THR A 118 -4.69 -4.83 15.57
C THR A 118 -4.44 -4.45 17.03
N GLY A 119 -3.41 -3.64 17.30
CA GLY A 119 -3.03 -3.28 18.67
C GLY A 119 -2.37 -4.42 19.45
N VAL A 120 -1.89 -5.46 18.77
CA VAL A 120 -1.26 -6.62 19.41
C VAL A 120 0.23 -6.36 19.59
N PHE A 121 0.60 -5.87 20.78
CA PHE A 121 1.97 -5.52 21.15
C PHE A 121 2.46 -6.35 22.34
N ASP A 122 3.74 -6.19 22.69
CA ASP A 122 4.38 -6.84 23.85
C ASP A 122 4.28 -8.37 23.87
N THR A 123 4.07 -8.98 22.70
CA THR A 123 4.13 -10.43 22.51
C THR A 123 5.52 -10.84 22.00
N PRO A 124 5.97 -12.08 22.26
CA PRO A 124 7.19 -12.60 21.64
C PRO A 124 7.18 -12.47 20.12
N ASP A 125 6.05 -12.80 19.47
CA ASP A 125 5.89 -12.71 18.01
C ASP A 125 6.00 -11.28 17.48
N PHE A 126 5.49 -10.29 18.23
CA PHE A 126 5.68 -8.87 17.88
C PHE A 126 7.17 -8.51 17.93
N ASN A 127 7.87 -8.81 19.03
CA ASN A 127 9.27 -8.45 19.18
C ASN A 127 10.18 -9.14 18.15
N GLU A 128 9.94 -10.42 17.87
CA GLU A 128 10.68 -11.22 16.89
C GLU A 128 10.52 -10.70 15.46
N LYS A 129 9.41 -10.02 15.13
CA LYS A 129 9.16 -9.46 13.80
C LYS A 129 9.50 -7.97 13.71
N PHE A 130 9.15 -7.20 14.73
CA PHE A 130 9.27 -5.75 14.74
C PHE A 130 10.74 -5.29 14.83
N MET A 131 11.53 -5.91 15.71
CA MET A 131 12.92 -5.47 15.90
C MET A 131 13.80 -5.69 14.65
N PRO A 132 13.83 -6.88 14.02
CA PRO A 132 14.57 -7.06 12.77
C PRO A 132 14.03 -6.18 11.64
N PHE A 133 12.73 -5.93 11.62
CA PHE A 133 12.13 -5.03 10.65
C PHE A 133 12.67 -3.59 10.78
N ILE A 134 12.60 -3.00 11.97
CA ILE A 134 13.02 -1.62 12.22
C ILE A 134 14.53 -1.43 12.13
N LEU A 135 15.32 -2.42 12.57
CA LEU A 135 16.77 -2.31 12.63
C LEU A 135 17.47 -2.65 11.32
N GLU A 136 16.89 -3.54 10.50
CA GLU A 136 17.57 -4.09 9.33
C GLU A 136 16.74 -3.91 8.06
N LYS A 137 15.57 -4.55 7.99
CA LYS A 137 14.81 -4.66 6.72
C LYS A 137 14.33 -3.30 6.22
N PHE A 138 13.70 -2.52 7.09
CA PHE A 138 13.13 -1.23 6.70
C PHE A 138 14.21 -0.21 6.33
N PRO A 139 15.29 -0.01 7.11
CA PRO A 139 16.41 0.83 6.69
C PRO A 139 17.05 0.37 5.37
N ALA A 140 17.29 -0.93 5.18
CA ALA A 140 17.90 -1.45 3.95
C ALA A 140 17.01 -1.20 2.72
N TYR A 141 15.69 -1.36 2.87
CA TYR A 141 14.73 -1.04 1.84
C TYR A 141 14.74 0.45 1.50
N LEU A 142 14.69 1.34 2.50
CA LEU A 142 14.76 2.78 2.28
C LEU A 142 16.06 3.21 1.62
N GLU A 143 17.19 2.59 1.98
CA GLU A 143 18.47 2.85 1.31
C GLU A 143 18.43 2.45 -0.18
N LYS A 144 17.78 1.32 -0.52
CA LYS A 144 17.56 0.91 -1.92
C LYS A 144 16.74 1.96 -2.66
N ILE A 145 15.68 2.48 -2.05
CA ILE A 145 14.83 3.52 -2.65
C ILE A 145 15.57 4.87 -2.78
N GLU A 146 16.28 5.32 -1.74
CA GLU A 146 17.10 6.53 -1.73
C GLU A 146 18.14 6.51 -2.86
N ARG A 147 18.80 5.35 -3.07
CA ARG A 147 19.74 5.16 -4.18
C ARG A 147 19.05 5.21 -5.55
N LYS A 148 17.88 4.59 -5.69
CA LYS A 148 17.11 4.62 -6.96
C LYS A 148 16.71 6.05 -7.35
N ILE A 149 16.21 6.82 -6.39
CA ILE A 149 15.81 8.23 -6.61
C ILE A 149 17.04 9.11 -6.89
N SER A 150 18.13 8.91 -6.13
CA SER A 150 19.36 9.70 -6.25
C SER A 150 20.09 9.48 -7.57
N LYS A 151 20.10 8.25 -8.12
CA LYS A 151 20.97 7.90 -9.25
C LYS A 151 20.71 8.69 -10.54
N ARG A 152 19.59 9.42 -10.67
CA ARG A 152 19.32 10.31 -11.82
C ARG A 152 18.46 11.54 -11.49
N ASN A 153 18.37 11.94 -10.21
CA ASN A 153 17.39 12.95 -9.73
C ASN A 153 15.98 12.65 -10.26
N ARG A 154 15.57 11.38 -10.23
CA ARG A 154 14.31 10.97 -10.83
C ARG A 154 13.14 11.50 -10.04
N ARG A 155 12.09 11.93 -10.75
CA ARG A 155 10.79 12.24 -10.16
C ARG A 155 10.04 10.98 -9.72
N TYR A 156 10.10 9.92 -10.52
CA TYR A 156 9.43 8.65 -10.29
C TYR A 156 10.46 7.52 -10.15
N LEU A 157 10.11 6.43 -9.46
CA LEU A 157 11.03 5.36 -9.08
C LEU A 157 11.59 4.62 -10.30
N LEU A 158 10.70 4.23 -11.21
CA LEU A 158 11.02 3.22 -12.23
C LEU A 158 11.12 3.80 -13.64
N SER A 159 10.32 4.80 -13.97
CA SER A 159 10.25 5.41 -15.30
C SER A 159 10.19 6.94 -15.23
N ASP A 160 9.92 7.61 -16.36
CA ASP A 160 9.69 9.06 -16.43
C ASP A 160 8.23 9.45 -16.12
N SER A 161 7.39 8.47 -15.78
CA SER A 161 5.97 8.63 -15.45
C SER A 161 5.62 7.92 -14.14
N MET A 162 4.54 8.35 -13.48
CA MET A 162 4.01 7.68 -12.30
C MET A 162 3.66 6.23 -12.63
N THR A 163 4.00 5.31 -11.73
CA THR A 163 3.61 3.90 -11.79
C THR A 163 2.87 3.46 -10.52
N LEU A 164 2.29 2.27 -10.54
CA LEU A 164 1.68 1.66 -9.36
C LEU A 164 2.66 1.54 -8.19
N ALA A 165 3.95 1.31 -8.46
CA ALA A 165 4.98 1.21 -7.43
C ALA A 165 5.16 2.54 -6.67
N ASP A 166 5.17 3.67 -7.39
CA ASP A 166 5.27 4.99 -6.78
C ASP A 166 4.10 5.25 -5.82
N ILE A 167 2.88 4.95 -6.27
CA ILE A 167 1.64 5.18 -5.51
C ILE A 167 1.62 4.33 -4.24
N PHE A 168 1.88 3.03 -4.36
CA PHE A 168 1.84 2.12 -3.21
C PHE A 168 2.93 2.47 -2.20
N LEU A 169 4.14 2.74 -2.66
CA LEU A 169 5.22 3.09 -1.77
C LEU A 169 4.98 4.44 -1.09
N ALA A 170 4.57 5.48 -1.83
CA ALA A 170 4.26 6.78 -1.23
C ALA A 170 3.11 6.68 -0.21
N ALA A 171 2.04 5.94 -0.54
CA ALA A 171 0.93 5.69 0.37
C ALA A 171 1.38 5.01 1.67
N PHE A 172 2.34 4.08 1.60
CA PHE A 172 2.95 3.50 2.79
C PHE A 172 3.80 4.51 3.56
N MET A 173 4.73 5.18 2.88
CA MET A 173 5.71 6.08 3.48
C MET A 173 5.09 7.27 4.19
N ILE A 174 3.88 7.66 3.79
CA ILE A 174 3.10 8.70 4.47
C ILE A 174 2.09 8.08 5.43
N GLY A 175 1.31 7.10 4.98
CA GLY A 175 0.15 6.58 5.69
C GLY A 175 0.44 5.80 6.98
N PHE A 176 1.69 5.38 7.21
CA PHE A 176 2.09 4.69 8.44
C PHE A 176 3.00 5.55 9.35
N PRO A 177 4.13 6.09 8.86
CA PRO A 177 5.06 6.83 9.73
C PRO A 177 4.48 8.16 10.22
N TYR A 178 3.56 8.76 9.48
CA TYR A 178 2.96 10.07 9.81
C TYR A 178 1.48 9.97 10.23
N ASN A 179 1.05 8.77 10.64
CA ASN A 179 -0.29 8.56 11.18
C ASN A 179 -0.21 8.44 12.70
N GLU A 180 -0.59 9.50 13.41
CA GLU A 180 -0.56 9.57 14.88
C GLU A 180 -1.56 8.61 15.55
N GLU A 181 -2.55 8.10 14.81
CA GLU A 181 -3.47 7.07 15.30
C GLU A 181 -2.84 5.67 15.34
N LEU A 182 -1.72 5.46 14.65
CA LEU A 182 -1.02 4.17 14.63
C LEU A 182 0.05 4.11 15.73
N PRO A 183 -0.02 3.13 16.65
CA PRO A 183 1.04 2.90 17.63
C PRO A 183 2.38 2.64 16.95
N TYR A 184 3.47 3.10 17.57
CA TYR A 184 4.85 3.00 17.04
C TYR A 184 5.11 3.75 15.73
N CYS A 185 4.19 4.59 15.22
CA CYS A 185 4.41 5.39 14.02
C CYS A 185 5.66 6.28 14.11
N HIS A 186 5.93 6.87 15.28
CA HIS A 186 7.11 7.69 15.54
C HIS A 186 8.44 6.94 15.34
N ILE A 187 8.47 5.62 15.57
CA ILE A 187 9.67 4.80 15.29
C ILE A 187 9.88 4.67 13.79
N LEU A 188 8.82 4.35 13.04
CA LEU A 188 8.88 4.32 11.58
C LEU A 188 9.31 5.70 11.04
N GLN A 189 8.74 6.77 11.60
CA GLN A 189 9.06 8.14 11.22
C GLN A 189 10.55 8.44 11.41
N ALA A 190 11.11 8.09 12.57
CA ALA A 190 12.52 8.28 12.87
C ALA A 190 13.43 7.50 11.91
N VAL A 191 13.02 6.31 11.45
CA VAL A 191 13.75 5.57 10.42
C VAL A 191 13.66 6.29 9.07
N VAL A 192 12.46 6.69 8.64
CA VAL A 192 12.23 7.40 7.37
C VAL A 192 13.02 8.72 7.29
N GLN A 193 13.09 9.47 8.39
CA GLN A 193 13.81 10.75 8.45
C GLN A 193 15.32 10.62 8.23
N LYS A 194 15.91 9.43 8.40
CA LYS A 194 17.32 9.15 8.03
C LYS A 194 17.55 9.11 6.51
N PHE A 195 16.47 9.06 5.73
CA PHE A 195 16.46 8.94 4.27
C PHE A 195 15.74 10.15 3.66
N PRO A 196 16.37 11.35 3.70
CA PRO A 196 15.69 12.61 3.43
C PRO A 196 15.18 12.73 1.99
N LYS A 197 15.86 12.16 1.00
CA LYS A 197 15.39 12.22 -0.39
C LYS A 197 14.19 11.31 -0.58
N THR A 198 14.19 10.14 0.04
CA THR A 198 13.05 9.22 0.03
C THR A 198 11.84 9.86 0.73
N SER A 199 12.05 10.50 1.88
CA SER A 199 10.98 11.20 2.62
C SER A 199 10.41 12.37 1.81
N GLN A 200 11.27 13.17 1.17
CA GLN A 200 10.83 14.28 0.32
C GLN A 200 10.09 13.76 -0.92
N TRP A 201 10.61 12.71 -1.57
CA TRP A 201 9.97 12.07 -2.71
C TRP A 201 8.55 11.59 -2.37
N ALA A 202 8.37 10.87 -1.26
CA ALA A 202 7.06 10.35 -0.85
C ALA A 202 6.05 11.49 -0.63
N SER A 203 6.49 12.58 0.02
CA SER A 203 5.66 13.77 0.26
C SER A 203 5.20 14.44 -1.03
N ASN A 204 6.04 14.44 -2.07
CA ASN A 204 5.74 15.04 -3.36
C ASN A 204 4.81 14.17 -4.23
N MET A 205 4.77 12.85 -4.02
CA MET A 205 3.97 11.94 -4.85
C MET A 205 2.46 12.04 -4.58
N LEU A 206 2.06 12.43 -3.37
CA LEU A 206 0.66 12.48 -2.95
C LEU A 206 0.04 13.89 -3.00
N GLN A 207 0.78 14.87 -3.53
CA GLN A 207 0.28 16.21 -3.90
C GLN A 207 -0.28 16.19 -5.34
#